data_AF-A0A9E1LBC8-F1
#
_entry.id   AF-A0A9E1LBC8-F1
#
_cell.length_a   1.000
_cell.length_b   1.000
_cell.length_c   1.000
_cell.angle_alpha   90.00
_cell.angle_beta   90.00
_cell.angle_gamma   90.00
#
_symmetry.space_group_name_H-M   'P 1'
#
loop_
_entity.id
_entity.type
_entity.pdbx_description
1 polymer ?
#
loop_
_entity_poly.entity_id
_entity_poly.type
_entity_poly.pdbx_seq_one_letter_code
_entity_poly.pdbx_strand_id
1 'polypeptide(L)'
;MKKIISILLLLSHTSLLFADTLILKSGQKIEGKLISISEEHELDPNTGTTSEITFNIYNYSIKMIPNEMIVGKVNESIYLFDQQSVDVIIDDQGKILFPKDDKGPSTDMQFLMLLSGLGCFFLIFMAVKAFFSGLMSWSP
;
A
#
# COMPACT_ATOMS: atom_id res chain seq x y z
N MET A 1 -19.59 7.37 27.61
CA MET A 1 -19.48 6.18 26.72
C MET A 1 -19.30 6.53 25.25
N LYS A 2 -20.05 7.49 24.66
CA LYS A 2 -19.90 7.88 23.23
C LYS A 2 -18.49 8.38 22.84
N LYS A 3 -17.79 9.09 23.73
CA LYS A 3 -16.45 9.66 23.46
C LYS A 3 -15.33 8.62 23.31
N ILE A 4 -15.40 7.50 24.05
CA ILE A 4 -14.38 6.44 23.99
C ILE A 4 -14.48 5.66 22.67
N ILE A 5 -15.70 5.41 22.20
CA ILE A 5 -15.95 4.78 20.89
C ILE A 5 -15.42 5.65 19.74
N SER A 6 -15.57 6.98 19.85
CA SER A 6 -15.04 7.91 18.84
C SER A 6 -13.52 7.89 18.74
N ILE A 7 -12.82 7.77 19.87
CA ILE A 7 -11.36 7.64 19.92
C ILE A 7 -10.91 6.28 19.38
N LEU A 8 -11.59 5.20 19.73
CA LEU A 8 -11.27 3.85 19.24
C LEU A 8 -11.44 3.75 17.71
N LEU A 9 -12.48 4.38 17.15
CA LEU A 9 -12.70 4.49 15.71
C LEU A 9 -11.55 5.24 15.02
N LEU A 10 -11.13 6.39 15.57
CA LEU A 10 -9.99 7.16 15.03
C LEU A 10 -8.68 6.35 15.02
N LEU A 11 -8.39 5.58 16.07
CA LEU A 11 -7.19 4.72 16.10
C LEU A 11 -7.25 3.57 15.08
N SER A 12 -8.42 2.98 14.84
CA SER A 12 -8.55 1.86 13.88
C SER A 12 -8.25 2.27 12.43
N HIS A 13 -8.49 3.54 12.08
CA HIS A 13 -8.13 4.08 10.76
C HIS A 13 -6.63 4.35 10.61
N THR A 14 -5.90 4.61 11.71
CA THR A 14 -4.46 4.90 11.62
C THR A 14 -3.61 3.69 11.26
N SER A 15 -4.04 2.47 11.57
CA SER A 15 -3.28 1.26 11.18
C SER A 15 -3.22 1.05 9.67
N LEU A 16 -4.25 1.52 8.94
CA LEU A 16 -4.26 1.50 7.47
C LEU A 16 -3.32 2.55 6.87
N LEU A 17 -3.03 3.62 7.62
CA LEU A 17 -2.22 4.75 7.16
C LEU A 17 -0.71 4.48 7.17
N PHE A 18 -0.26 3.33 7.68
CA PHE A 18 1.16 2.96 7.76
C PHE A 18 1.46 1.62 7.07
N ALA A 19 0.62 1.24 6.10
CA ALA A 19 0.76 0.00 5.35
C ALA A 19 1.57 0.23 4.06
N ASP A 20 2.54 -0.65 3.81
CA ASP A 20 3.10 -0.80 2.49
C ASP A 20 2.08 -1.51 1.59
N THR A 21 2.08 -1.18 0.30
CA THR A 21 1.28 -1.84 -0.71
C THR A 21 2.17 -2.62 -1.67
N LEU A 22 2.01 -3.95 -1.71
CA LEU A 22 2.60 -4.83 -2.71
C LEU A 22 1.60 -4.98 -3.87
N ILE A 23 2.05 -4.66 -5.08
CA ILE A 23 1.28 -4.81 -6.31
C ILE A 23 1.89 -5.92 -7.15
N LEU A 24 1.10 -6.96 -7.43
CA LEU A 24 1.48 -8.06 -8.30
C LEU A 24 1.33 -7.66 -9.76
N LYS A 25 2.07 -8.31 -10.67
CA LYS A 25 1.92 -8.12 -12.12
C LYS A 25 0.52 -8.49 -12.65
N SER A 26 -0.23 -9.28 -11.89
CA SER A 26 -1.65 -9.54 -12.14
C SER A 26 -2.56 -8.32 -11.88
N GLY A 27 -2.02 -7.22 -11.33
CA GLY A 27 -2.73 -6.02 -10.93
C GLY A 27 -3.32 -6.07 -9.51
N GLN A 28 -3.17 -7.20 -8.81
CA GLN A 28 -3.68 -7.35 -7.47
C GLN A 28 -2.85 -6.57 -6.45
N LYS A 29 -3.53 -5.93 -5.49
CA LYS A 29 -2.93 -5.12 -4.44
C LYS A 29 -3.07 -5.80 -3.10
N ILE A 30 -1.98 -5.80 -2.33
CA ILE A 30 -1.88 -6.46 -1.03
C ILE A 30 -1.32 -5.46 -0.03
N GLU A 31 -2.11 -5.12 0.98
CA GLU A 31 -1.70 -4.24 2.07
C GLU A 31 -0.97 -5.03 3.16
N GLY A 32 0.17 -4.49 3.60
CA GLY A 32 1.03 -5.15 4.59
C GLY A 32 2.28 -4.35 4.91
N LYS A 33 3.40 -5.04 5.12
CA LYS A 33 4.70 -4.44 5.39
C LYS A 33 5.82 -5.28 4.78
N LEU A 34 6.72 -4.63 4.04
CA LEU A 34 7.90 -5.26 3.50
C LEU A 34 8.86 -5.63 4.65
N ILE A 35 9.28 -6.89 4.69
CA ILE A 35 10.29 -7.37 5.64
C ILE A 35 11.67 -7.38 4.99
N SER A 36 11.78 -8.03 3.83
CA SER A 36 13.05 -8.15 3.11
C SER A 36 12.85 -8.44 1.63
N ILE A 37 13.87 -8.08 0.86
CA ILE A 37 14.04 -8.46 -0.55
C ILE A 37 15.34 -9.26 -0.60
N SER A 38 15.24 -10.51 -1.03
CA SER A 38 16.37 -11.40 -1.29
C SER A 38 16.73 -11.25 -2.77
N GLU A 39 17.89 -10.64 -3.03
CA GLU A 39 18.41 -10.47 -4.39
C GLU A 39 18.84 -11.83 -4.99
N GLU A 40 19.05 -11.86 -6.31
CA GLU A 40 19.27 -13.07 -7.10
C GLU A 40 20.28 -14.05 -6.46
N HIS A 41 19.83 -15.26 -6.14
CA HIS A 41 20.59 -16.35 -5.52
C HIS A 41 20.38 -17.67 -6.27
N GLU A 42 21.16 -18.69 -5.89
CA GLU A 42 20.95 -20.06 -6.39
C GLU A 42 19.52 -20.52 -6.11
N LEU A 43 18.95 -21.31 -7.04
CA LEU A 43 17.58 -21.83 -6.94
C LEU A 43 17.34 -22.44 -5.55
N ASP A 44 16.43 -21.85 -4.77
CA ASP A 44 16.07 -22.40 -3.46
C ASP A 44 15.22 -23.66 -3.69
N PRO A 45 15.64 -24.84 -3.18
CA PRO A 45 14.93 -26.09 -3.40
C PRO A 45 13.55 -26.17 -2.73
N ASN A 46 13.23 -25.26 -1.80
CA ASN A 46 11.97 -25.22 -1.07
C ASN A 46 10.93 -24.32 -1.75
N THR A 47 11.36 -23.21 -2.35
CA THR A 47 10.49 -22.23 -3.01
C THR A 47 10.51 -22.37 -4.53
N GLY A 48 11.57 -22.96 -5.10
CA GLY A 48 11.77 -23.10 -6.54
C GLY A 48 12.11 -21.77 -7.23
N THR A 49 12.53 -20.76 -6.48
CA THR A 49 12.83 -19.40 -6.98
C THR A 49 14.30 -19.04 -6.82
N THR A 50 14.74 -18.08 -7.62
CA THR A 50 16.09 -17.49 -7.55
C THR A 50 16.10 -16.13 -6.87
N SER A 51 14.93 -15.63 -6.42
CA SER A 51 14.79 -14.34 -5.76
C SER A 51 13.44 -14.29 -5.05
N GLU A 52 13.41 -13.81 -3.79
CA GLU A 52 12.17 -13.74 -3.01
C GLU A 52 11.95 -12.38 -2.35
N ILE A 53 10.67 -12.01 -2.27
CA ILE A 53 10.19 -10.92 -1.43
C ILE A 53 9.47 -11.52 -0.23
N THR A 54 9.94 -11.19 0.97
CA THR A 54 9.26 -11.55 2.22
C THR A 54 8.38 -10.39 2.66
N PHE A 55 7.07 -10.64 2.74
CA PHE A 55 6.07 -9.60 3.00
C PHE A 55 5.12 -10.03 4.12
N ASN A 56 4.91 -9.15 5.11
CA ASN A 56 3.97 -9.36 6.20
C ASN A 56 2.60 -8.78 5.84
N ILE A 57 1.60 -9.64 5.68
CA ILE A 57 0.30 -9.30 5.13
C ILE A 57 -0.67 -9.05 6.28
N TYR A 58 -1.44 -7.97 6.17
CA TYR A 58 -2.51 -7.73 7.14
C TYR A 58 -3.68 -8.68 6.92
N ASN A 59 -4.26 -9.17 8.02
CA ASN A 59 -5.16 -10.34 8.03
C ASN A 59 -6.37 -10.23 7.06
N TYR A 60 -6.87 -9.02 6.79
CA TYR A 60 -7.96 -8.82 5.85
C TYR A 60 -7.55 -9.01 4.37
N SER A 61 -6.28 -8.78 4.03
CA SER A 61 -5.73 -8.91 2.66
C SER A 61 -5.41 -10.37 2.30
N ILE A 62 -5.16 -11.23 3.29
CA ILE A 62 -4.72 -12.63 3.08
C ILE A 62 -5.69 -13.41 2.19
N LYS A 63 -7.00 -13.21 2.40
CA LYS A 63 -8.05 -13.95 1.66
C LYS A 63 -8.13 -13.59 0.18
N MET A 64 -7.49 -12.50 -0.24
CA MET A 64 -7.53 -12.04 -1.62
C MET A 64 -6.45 -12.68 -2.48
N ILE A 65 -5.43 -13.30 -1.89
CA ILE A 65 -4.22 -13.70 -2.62
C ILE A 65 -4.40 -15.09 -3.26
N PRO A 66 -4.23 -15.22 -4.58
CA PRO A 66 -4.15 -16.51 -5.25
C PRO A 66 -2.99 -17.33 -4.72
N ASN A 67 -3.25 -18.59 -4.35
CA ASN A 67 -2.20 -19.49 -3.84
C ASN A 67 -1.04 -19.67 -4.82
N GLU A 68 -1.29 -19.56 -6.13
CA GLU A 68 -0.30 -19.65 -7.20
C GLU A 68 0.76 -18.52 -7.19
N MET A 69 0.47 -17.39 -6.54
CA MET A 69 1.40 -16.26 -6.42
C MET A 69 2.33 -16.39 -5.20
N ILE A 70 2.01 -17.32 -4.29
CA ILE A 70 2.75 -17.55 -3.06
C ILE A 70 3.74 -18.68 -3.31
N VAL A 71 5.03 -18.37 -3.23
CA VAL A 71 6.09 -19.39 -3.38
C VAL A 71 6.50 -20.02 -2.05
N GLY A 72 6.13 -19.40 -0.93
CA GLY A 72 6.41 -19.93 0.39
C GLY A 72 5.66 -19.20 1.50
N LYS A 73 5.66 -19.80 2.69
CA LYS A 73 5.03 -19.25 3.90
C LYS A 73 5.95 -19.44 5.09
N VAL A 74 6.29 -18.36 5.78
CA VAL A 74 7.07 -18.39 7.03
C VAL A 74 6.16 -18.60 8.22
N ASN A 75 5.02 -17.91 8.26
CA ASN A 75 3.99 -18.06 9.29
C ASN A 75 2.63 -17.59 8.77
N GLU A 76 1.61 -17.47 9.63
CA GLU A 76 0.24 -17.12 9.25
C GLU A 76 0.08 -15.79 8.49
N SER A 77 0.95 -14.81 8.73
CA SER A 77 0.88 -13.49 8.10
C SER A 77 2.08 -13.18 7.19
N ILE A 78 3.19 -13.91 7.29
CA ILE A 78 4.40 -13.69 6.49
C ILE A 78 4.46 -14.69 5.35
N TYR A 79 4.41 -14.16 4.14
CA TYR A 79 4.44 -14.92 2.89
C TYR A 79 5.64 -14.52 2.04
N LEU A 80 6.08 -15.47 1.22
CA LEU A 80 7.13 -15.30 0.24
C LEU A 80 6.50 -15.22 -1.15
N PHE A 81 6.95 -14.24 -1.92
CA PHE A 81 6.57 -14.03 -3.31
C PHE A 81 7.82 -14.13 -4.18
N ASP A 82 7.69 -14.74 -5.35
CA ASP A 82 8.72 -14.63 -6.39
C ASP A 82 8.83 -13.15 -6.78
N GLN A 83 10.04 -12.61 -6.77
CA GLN A 83 10.29 -11.25 -7.23
C GLN A 83 9.76 -11.01 -8.65
N GLN A 84 9.77 -12.01 -9.53
CA GLN A 84 9.25 -11.89 -10.90
C GLN A 84 7.73 -11.72 -10.96
N SER A 85 7.00 -12.12 -9.91
CA SER A 85 5.55 -11.98 -9.82
C SER A 85 5.12 -10.59 -9.31
N VAL A 86 6.02 -9.87 -8.66
CA VAL A 86 5.79 -8.54 -8.09
C VAL A 86 6.10 -7.47 -9.13
N ASP A 87 5.22 -6.49 -9.26
CA ASP A 87 5.41 -5.33 -10.13
C ASP A 87 6.05 -4.17 -9.36
N VAL A 88 5.43 -3.74 -8.25
CA VAL A 88 5.93 -2.64 -7.43
C VAL A 88 5.55 -2.82 -5.96
N ILE A 89 6.40 -2.34 -5.05
CA ILE A 89 6.08 -2.17 -3.63
C ILE A 89 6.22 -0.70 -3.29
N ILE A 90 5.22 -0.15 -2.63
CA ILE A 90 5.11 1.26 -2.29
C ILE A 90 4.93 1.38 -0.78
N ASP A 91 5.68 2.25 -0.11
CA ASP A 91 5.47 2.54 1.30
C ASP A 91 4.22 3.40 1.54
N ASP A 92 3.90 3.61 2.81
CA ASP A 92 2.79 4.44 3.27
C ASP A 92 2.87 5.91 2.85
N GLN A 93 4.05 6.38 2.45
CA GLN A 93 4.29 7.74 1.95
C GLN A 93 4.27 7.83 0.41
N GLY A 94 4.05 6.70 -0.29
CA GLY A 94 4.06 6.65 -1.74
C GLY A 94 5.44 6.42 -2.35
N LYS A 95 6.49 6.16 -1.56
CA LYS A 95 7.83 5.88 -2.08
C LYS A 95 7.92 4.44 -2.57
N ILE A 96 8.52 4.26 -3.75
CA ILE A 96 8.80 2.93 -4.30
C ILE A 96 9.92 2.26 -3.49
N LEU A 97 9.63 1.09 -2.91
CA LEU A 97 10.59 0.22 -2.24
C LEU A 97 11.12 -0.88 -3.17
N PHE A 98 10.32 -1.30 -4.15
CA PHE A 98 10.64 -2.30 -5.16
C PHE A 98 9.90 -1.99 -6.48
N PRO A 99 10.50 -2.18 -7.67
CA PRO A 99 11.92 -2.42 -7.89
C PRO A 99 12.74 -1.28 -7.31
N LYS A 100 13.92 -1.61 -6.79
CA LYS A 100 14.82 -0.62 -6.20
C LYS A 100 15.39 0.19 -7.36
N ASP A 101 14.72 1.28 -7.70
CA ASP A 101 15.16 2.13 -8.80
C ASP A 101 16.28 3.03 -8.28
N ASP A 102 17.51 2.80 -8.76
CA ASP A 102 18.63 3.74 -8.59
C ASP A 102 18.28 5.13 -9.16
N LYS A 103 17.24 5.21 -9.99
CA LYS A 103 16.79 6.40 -10.74
C LYS A 103 15.34 6.81 -10.46
N GLY A 104 14.84 6.67 -9.24
CA GLY A 104 13.62 7.38 -8.79
C GLY A 104 12.32 6.99 -9.54
N PRO A 105 11.15 7.52 -9.15
CA PRO A 105 9.87 7.05 -9.67
C PRO A 105 9.72 7.32 -11.17
N SER A 106 9.18 6.34 -11.91
CA SER A 106 8.91 6.44 -13.34
C SER A 106 8.01 7.66 -13.67
N THR A 107 8.18 8.23 -14.86
CA THR A 107 7.48 9.47 -15.26
C THR A 107 5.96 9.31 -15.18
N ASP A 108 5.43 8.13 -15.53
CA ASP A 108 4.00 7.82 -15.45
C ASP A 108 3.48 7.76 -14.00
N MET A 109 4.31 7.27 -13.08
CA MET A 109 3.97 7.23 -11.65
C MET A 109 4.04 8.63 -11.01
N GLN A 110 4.99 9.47 -11.44
CA GLN A 110 5.01 10.89 -11.07
C GLN A 110 3.74 11.62 -11.56
N PHE A 111 3.28 11.33 -12.79
CA PHE A 111 2.03 11.88 -13.32
C PHE A 111 0.81 11.42 -12.51
N LEU A 112 0.73 10.15 -12.12
CA LEU A 112 -0.35 9.63 -11.27
C LEU A 112 -0.34 10.26 -9.87
N MET A 113 0.83 10.47 -9.27
CA MET A 113 0.98 11.20 -8.00
C MET A 113 0.62 12.68 -8.11
N LEU A 114 0.94 13.32 -9.23
CA LEU A 114 0.57 14.71 -9.50
C LEU A 114 -0.95 14.85 -9.63
N LEU A 115 -1.59 13.92 -10.35
CA LEU A 115 -3.03 13.88 -10.54
C LEU A 115 -3.78 13.57 -9.23
N SER A 116 -3.29 12.63 -8.42
CA SER A 116 -3.88 12.32 -7.11
C SER A 116 -3.70 13.47 -6.11
N GLY A 117 -2.56 14.15 -6.13
CA GLY A 117 -2.30 15.35 -5.33
C GLY A 117 -3.20 16.54 -5.71
N LEU A 118 -3.31 16.86 -7.00
CA LEU A 118 -4.17 17.95 -7.50
C LEU A 118 -5.66 17.66 -7.28
N GLY A 119 -6.09 16.40 -7.43
CA GLY A 119 -7.47 15.98 -7.14
C GLY A 119 -7.85 16.22 -5.68
N CYS A 120 -6.95 15.90 -4.74
CA CYS A 120 -7.14 16.21 -3.32
C CYS A 120 -7.20 17.72 -3.05
N PHE A 121 -6.35 18.53 -3.69
CA PHE A 121 -6.43 20.00 -3.56
C PHE A 121 -7.75 20.57 -4.08
N PHE A 122 -8.28 20.03 -5.18
CA PHE A 122 -9.58 20.45 -5.70
C PHE A 122 -10.73 20.09 -4.76
N LEU A 123 -10.73 18.88 -4.18
CA LEU A 123 -11.73 18.47 -3.19
C LEU A 123 -11.63 19.29 -1.89
N ILE A 124 -10.42 19.58 -1.42
CA ILE A 124 -10.19 20.48 -0.27
C ILE A 124 -10.68 21.89 -0.59
N PHE A 125 -10.39 22.43 -1.78
CA PHE A 125 -10.88 23.73 -2.21
C PHE A 125 -12.42 23.77 -2.28
N MET A 126 -13.05 22.73 -2.82
CA MET A 126 -14.51 22.60 -2.86
C MET A 126 -15.10 22.49 -1.45
N ALA A 127 -14.47 21.75 -0.54
CA ALA A 127 -14.89 21.64 0.86
C ALA A 127 -14.75 22.97 1.63
N VAL A 128 -13.63 23.68 1.43
CA VAL A 128 -13.39 25.02 2.01
C VAL A 128 -14.41 26.01 1.46
N LYS A 129 -14.64 26.03 0.15
CA LYS A 129 -15.65 26.89 -0.48
C LYS A 129 -17.05 26.59 0.04
N ALA A 130 -17.42 25.31 0.14
CA ALA A 130 -18.71 24.90 0.70
C ALA A 130 -18.87 25.35 2.16
N PHE A 131 -17.83 25.19 2.99
CA PHE A 131 -17.80 25.63 4.38
C PHE A 131 -18.00 27.15 4.52
N PHE A 132 -17.29 27.96 3.73
CA PHE A 132 -17.47 29.42 3.74
C PHE A 132 -18.82 29.87 3.17
N SER A 133 -19.34 29.18 2.15
CA SER A 133 -20.68 29.47 1.61
C SER A 133 -21.80 29.13 2.60
N GLY A 134 -21.64 28.08 3.40
CA GLY A 134 -22.55 27.74 4.50
C GLY A 134 -22.51 28.79 5.62
N LEU A 135 -21.32 29.30 5.96
CA LEU A 135 -21.12 30.37 6.94
C LEU A 135 -21.75 31.71 6.52
N MET A 136 -21.75 32.07 5.23
CA MET A 136 -22.42 33.29 4.74
C MET A 136 -23.96 33.17 4.70
N SER A 137 -24.53 31.96 4.78
CA SER A 137 -25.99 31.76 4.83
C SER A 137 -26.59 31.93 6.23
N TRP A 138 -25.76 32.20 7.23
CA TRP A 138 -26.14 32.42 8.63
C TRP A 138 -25.52 33.73 9.14
N SER A 139 -25.93 34.85 8.55
CA SER A 139 -25.99 36.11 9.31
C SER A 139 -27.48 36.45 9.53
N PRO A 140 -27.92 36.67 10.77
CA PRO A 140 -29.28 37.16 11.04
C PRO A 140 -29.52 38.54 10.42
#